data_AF-A0A2U1TUJ5-F1
#
_entry.id   AF-A0A2U1TUJ5-F1
#
_cell.length_a   1.000
_cell.length_b   1.000
_cell.length_c   1.000
_cell.angle_alpha   90.00
_cell.angle_beta   90.00
_cell.angle_gamma   90.00
#
_symmetry.space_group_name_H-M   'P 1'
#
loop_
_entity.id
_entity.type
_entity.pdbx_description
1 polymer ?
#
loop_
_entity_poly.entity_id
_entity_poly.type
_entity_poly.pdbx_seq_one_letter_code
_entity_poly.pdbx_strand_id
1 'polypeptide(L)'
;MGFRDAKKQVIGCLRTGNVLHEARGSISAKNLLATGQVTLEDVIDIINRTDGSSYTCSPHHFASHIDVHIIRVNHRCIPWYIKWYFTEPNCVFISVHH
;
A
#
# COMPACT_ATOMS: atom_id res chain seq x y z
N MET A 1 6.70 6.47 -11.16
CA MET A 1 7.14 7.61 -10.29
C MET A 1 8.22 7.16 -9.29
N GLY A 2 8.97 8.08 -8.66
CA GLY A 2 9.94 7.73 -7.60
C GLY A 2 9.26 7.47 -6.24
N PHE A 3 9.94 6.75 -5.32
CA PHE A 3 9.35 6.40 -4.02
C PHE A 3 8.87 7.60 -3.21
N ARG A 4 9.63 8.70 -3.22
CA ARG A 4 9.28 9.93 -2.48
C ARG A 4 7.89 10.45 -2.88
N ASP A 5 7.60 10.45 -4.19
CA ASP A 5 6.32 10.92 -4.71
C ASP A 5 5.22 9.91 -4.42
N ALA A 6 5.48 8.60 -4.61
CA ALA A 6 4.55 7.54 -4.27
C ALA A 6 4.16 7.57 -2.78
N LYS A 7 5.14 7.78 -1.90
CA LYS A 7 4.95 7.91 -0.44
C LYS A 7 4.08 9.12 -0.11
N LYS A 8 4.36 10.29 -0.70
CA LYS A 8 3.55 11.50 -0.48
C LYS A 8 2.10 11.28 -0.93
N GLN A 9 1.90 10.68 -2.09
CA GLN A 9 0.57 10.47 -2.66
C GLN A 9 -0.23 9.43 -1.86
N VAL A 10 0.37 8.28 -1.49
CA VAL A 10 -0.35 7.25 -0.72
C VAL A 10 -0.74 7.74 0.67
N ILE A 11 0.11 8.50 1.34
CA ILE A 11 -0.24 9.14 2.62
C ILE A 11 -1.36 10.15 2.44
N GLY A 12 -1.36 10.92 1.34
CA GLY A 12 -2.45 11.84 1.00
C GLY A 12 -3.79 11.12 0.86
N CYS A 13 -3.83 10.01 0.13
CA CYS A 13 -5.03 9.19 -0.02
C CYS A 13 -5.50 8.57 1.30
N LEU A 14 -4.58 8.02 2.11
CA LEU A 14 -4.89 7.46 3.43
C LEU A 14 -5.52 8.52 4.36
N ARG A 15 -4.95 9.74 4.41
CA ARG A 15 -5.48 10.84 5.24
C ARG A 15 -6.84 11.37 4.80
N THR A 16 -7.13 11.28 3.51
CA THR A 16 -8.40 11.76 2.93
C THR A 16 -9.47 10.67 2.83
N GLY A 17 -9.13 9.42 3.20
CA GLY A 17 -10.03 8.28 3.06
C GLY A 17 -10.23 7.82 1.61
N ASN A 18 -9.45 8.32 0.65
CA ASN A 18 -9.50 7.94 -0.78
C ASN A 18 -8.81 6.58 -1.00
N VAL A 19 -9.35 5.56 -0.36
CA VAL A 19 -8.77 4.21 -0.26
C VAL A 19 -9.77 3.20 -0.79
N LEU A 20 -9.31 2.40 -1.75
CA LEU A 20 -10.03 1.27 -2.31
C LEU A 20 -9.22 -0.02 -2.07
N HIS A 21 -9.88 -1.16 -2.22
CA HIS A 21 -9.27 -2.47 -2.07
C HIS A 21 -9.50 -3.31 -3.31
N GLU A 22 -8.43 -3.90 -3.85
CA GLU A 22 -8.57 -4.84 -4.96
C GLU A 22 -9.15 -6.16 -4.46
N ALA A 23 -10.36 -6.49 -4.93
CA ALA A 23 -10.99 -7.77 -4.61
C ALA A 23 -10.25 -8.91 -5.33
N ARG A 24 -9.52 -9.74 -4.57
CA ARG A 24 -8.84 -10.94 -5.08
C ARG A 24 -9.45 -12.20 -4.48
N GLY A 25 -10.58 -12.68 -5.00
CA GLY A 25 -11.15 -14.00 -4.65
C GLY A 25 -10.98 -14.40 -3.17
N SER A 26 -10.48 -15.62 -2.90
CA SER A 26 -10.24 -16.16 -1.55
C SER A 26 -9.06 -15.55 -0.76
N ILE A 27 -8.50 -14.42 -1.23
CA ILE A 27 -7.28 -13.78 -0.69
C ILE A 27 -7.61 -12.56 0.19
N SER A 28 -8.89 -12.34 0.57
CA SER A 28 -9.28 -11.19 1.42
C SER A 28 -8.50 -11.11 2.74
N ALA A 29 -8.00 -12.24 3.26
CA ALA A 29 -7.16 -12.31 4.45
C ALA A 29 -5.80 -11.58 4.35
N LYS A 30 -5.34 -11.19 3.15
CA LYS A 30 -4.04 -10.50 2.96
C LYS A 30 -4.15 -8.97 2.94
N ASN A 31 -5.31 -8.42 3.29
CA ASN A 31 -5.52 -6.98 3.37
C ASN A 31 -6.17 -6.64 4.71
N LEU A 32 -5.34 -6.62 5.76
CA LEU A 32 -5.72 -6.24 7.13
C LEU A 32 -6.42 -4.88 7.17
N LEU A 33 -6.11 -3.98 6.23
CA LEU A 33 -6.77 -2.68 6.11
C LEU A 33 -8.20 -2.83 5.58
N ALA A 34 -8.43 -3.71 4.60
CA ALA A 34 -9.76 -4.00 4.06
C ALA A 34 -10.66 -4.70 5.09
N THR A 35 -10.08 -5.51 5.99
CA THR A 35 -10.81 -6.24 7.04
C THR A 35 -10.99 -5.41 8.32
N GLY A 36 -10.43 -4.21 8.40
CA GLY A 36 -10.47 -3.35 9.58
C GLY A 36 -9.61 -3.85 10.75
N GLN A 37 -8.75 -4.84 10.54
CA GLN A 37 -7.80 -5.32 11.55
C GLN A 37 -6.67 -4.32 11.81
N VAL A 38 -6.40 -3.44 10.85
CA VAL A 38 -5.51 -2.28 11.01
C VAL A 38 -6.21 -1.03 10.52
N THR A 39 -5.87 0.11 11.11
CA THR A 39 -6.47 1.41 10.77
C THR A 39 -5.68 2.12 9.67
N LEU A 40 -6.28 3.19 9.10
CA LEU A 40 -5.56 4.08 8.18
C LEU A 40 -4.31 4.69 8.84
N GLU A 41 -4.39 5.06 10.11
CA GLU A 41 -3.28 5.64 10.86
C GLU A 41 -2.15 4.62 11.08
N ASP A 42 -2.48 3.36 11.37
CA ASP A 42 -1.45 2.29 11.47
C ASP A 42 -0.66 2.17 10.16
N VAL A 43 -1.35 2.18 9.03
CA VAL A 43 -0.72 2.07 7.70
C VAL A 43 0.10 3.33 7.39
N ILE A 44 -0.39 4.53 7.74
CA ILE A 44 0.36 5.78 7.62
C ILE A 44 1.66 5.70 8.44
N ASP A 45 1.60 5.21 9.68
CA ASP A 45 2.77 5.08 10.56
C ASP A 45 3.82 4.12 10.02
N ILE A 46 3.38 2.98 9.46
CA ILE A 46 4.27 2.01 8.81
C ILE A 46 4.95 2.63 7.59
N ILE A 47 4.18 3.28 6.71
CA ILE A 47 4.70 3.91 5.50
C ILE A 47 5.60 5.11 5.83
N ASN A 48 5.29 5.89 6.87
CA ASN A 48 6.10 7.04 7.27
C ASN A 48 7.51 6.64 7.71
N ARG A 49 7.67 5.49 8.34
CA ARG A 49 8.96 5.02 8.87
C ARG A 49 9.85 4.36 7.82
N THR A 50 9.35 4.01 6.64
CA THR A 50 10.22 3.49 5.57
C THR A 50 11.00 4.62 4.90
N ASP A 51 12.30 4.40 4.75
CA ASP A 51 13.25 5.23 4.01
C ASP A 51 13.28 4.93 2.50
N GLY A 52 12.55 3.89 2.06
CA GLY A 52 12.51 3.44 0.68
C GLY A 52 13.57 2.43 0.29
N SER A 53 14.44 2.00 1.20
CA SER A 53 15.47 0.99 0.93
C SER A 53 14.91 -0.33 0.42
N SER A 54 13.68 -0.68 0.84
CA SER A 54 12.96 -1.88 0.45
C SER A 54 11.79 -1.62 -0.50
N TYR A 55 11.68 -0.40 -1.03
CA TYR A 55 10.68 -0.05 -2.01
C TYR A 55 11.02 -0.68 -3.36
N THR A 56 10.01 -1.26 -4.00
CA THR A 56 10.08 -1.74 -5.37
C THR A 56 8.85 -1.27 -6.13
N CYS A 57 9.00 -1.08 -7.44
CA CYS A 57 7.94 -0.68 -8.34
C CYS A 57 7.97 -1.61 -9.54
N SER A 58 6.82 -2.15 -9.93
CA SER A 58 6.72 -2.96 -11.13
C SER A 58 5.37 -2.75 -11.84
N PRO A 59 5.28 -2.95 -13.15
CA PRO A 59 4.02 -2.88 -13.88
C PRO A 59 2.93 -3.80 -13.32
N HIS A 60 1.68 -3.36 -13.38
CA HIS A 60 0.54 -4.21 -13.01
C HIS A 60 0.37 -5.35 -14.03
N HIS A 61 0.09 -6.56 -13.53
CA HIS A 61 0.08 -7.78 -14.35
C HIS A 61 -0.94 -7.72 -15.51
N PHE A 62 -2.09 -7.09 -15.28
CA PHE A 62 -3.16 -6.98 -16.28
C PHE A 62 -3.17 -5.63 -17.01
N ALA A 63 -2.39 -4.65 -16.54
CA ALA A 63 -2.40 -3.28 -17.01
C ALA A 63 -1.00 -2.68 -16.87
N SER A 64 -0.09 -3.02 -17.78
CA SER A 64 1.33 -2.69 -17.68
C SER A 64 1.65 -1.19 -17.63
N HIS A 65 0.69 -0.34 -17.98
CA HIS A 65 0.78 1.12 -17.84
C HIS A 65 0.57 1.63 -16.41
N ILE A 66 0.10 0.77 -15.48
CA ILE A 66 -0.10 1.09 -14.07
C ILE A 66 1.13 0.64 -13.28
N ASP A 67 1.76 1.58 -12.59
CA ASP A 67 2.83 1.30 -11.63
C ASP A 67 2.24 0.68 -10.35
N VAL A 68 2.77 -0.46 -9.94
CA VAL A 68 2.44 -1.09 -8.65
C VAL A 68 3.61 -0.93 -7.70
N HIS A 69 3.30 -0.32 -6.56
CA HIS A 69 4.24 0.01 -5.51
C HIS A 69 4.22 -1.06 -4.42
N ILE A 70 5.40 -1.47 -3.98
CA ILE A 70 5.56 -2.49 -2.94
C ILE A 70 6.61 -2.00 -1.96
N ILE A 71 6.30 -2.08 -0.67
CA ILE A 71 7.30 -1.91 0.41
C ILE A 71 7.33 -3.14 1.30
N ARG A 72 8.53 -3.47 1.79
CA ARG A 72 8.77 -4.52 2.79
C ARG A 72 9.48 -3.91 3.98
N VAL A 73 8.80 -3.69 5.09
CA VAL A 73 9.37 -2.91 6.20
C VAL A 73 9.19 -3.62 7.53
N ASN A 74 10.20 -3.58 8.39
CA ASN A 74 10.06 -4.04 9.76
C ASN A 74 9.45 -2.91 10.60
N HIS A 75 8.26 -3.13 11.14
CA HIS A 75 7.60 -2.20 12.05
C HIS A 75 7.31 -2.92 13.37
N ARG A 76 7.82 -2.40 14.49
CA ARG A 76 7.70 -3.02 15.83
C ARG A 76 8.13 -4.50 15.85
N CYS A 77 9.28 -4.78 15.22
CA CYS A 77 9.85 -6.14 15.08
C CYS A 77 9.02 -7.14 14.26
N ILE A 78 8.00 -6.65 13.53
CA ILE A 78 7.15 -7.46 12.66
C ILE A 78 7.43 -7.08 11.20
N PRO A 79 7.66 -8.04 10.28
CA PRO A 79 7.85 -7.76 8.86
C PRO A 79 6.51 -7.49 8.17
N TRP A 80 6.38 -6.32 7.54
CA TRP A 80 5.18 -5.93 6.81
C TRP A 80 5.37 -6.02 5.31
N TYR A 81 4.30 -6.38 4.61
CA TYR A 81 4.17 -6.36 3.16
C TYR A 81 2.98 -5.48 2.76
N ILE A 82 3.27 -4.36 2.10
CA ILE A 82 2.26 -3.40 1.65
C ILE A 82 2.41 -3.20 0.14
N LYS A 83 1.30 -3.37 -0.60
CA LYS A 83 1.25 -3.29 -2.06
C LYS A 83 0.03 -2.49 -2.53
N TRP A 84 0.25 -1.48 -3.37
CA TRP A 84 -0.81 -0.60 -3.85
C TRP A 84 -0.51 -0.04 -5.26
N TYR A 85 -1.52 0.55 -5.89
CA TYR A 85 -1.38 1.39 -7.09
C TYR A 85 -2.32 2.59 -6.99
N PHE A 86 -2.20 3.53 -7.92
CA PHE A 86 -3.01 4.74 -7.95
C PHE A 86 -4.10 4.67 -9.04
N THR A 87 -5.30 5.10 -8.70
CA THR A 87 -6.41 5.37 -9.62
C THR A 87 -7.02 6.71 -9.22
N GLU A 88 -6.44 7.81 -9.72
CA GLU A 88 -6.79 9.15 -9.26
C GLU A 88 -8.31 9.38 -9.16
N PRO A 89 -8.82 9.84 -8.00
CA PRO A 89 -8.09 10.38 -6.83
C PRO A 89 -7.65 9.34 -5.77
N ASN A 90 -7.86 8.06 -6.03
CA ASN A 90 -7.75 6.99 -5.04
C ASN A 90 -6.39 6.27 -5.04
N CYS A 91 -6.09 5.64 -3.90
CA CYS A 91 -5.16 4.52 -3.80
C CYS A 91 -5.93 3.21 -3.74
N VAL A 92 -5.52 2.23 -4.54
CA VAL A 92 -6.04 0.86 -4.45
C VAL A 92 -5.01 -0.02 -3.78
N PHE A 93 -5.35 -0.53 -2.60
CA PHE A 93 -4.50 -1.50 -1.89
C PHE A 93 -4.80 -2.91 -2.38
N ILE A 94 -3.76 -3.56 -2.88
CA ILE A 94 -3.77 -4.97 -3.24
C ILE A 94 -3.54 -5.82 -1.99
N SER A 95 -2.64 -5.38 -1.11
CA SER A 95 -2.27 -6.15 0.07
C SER A 95 -1.69 -5.27 1.17
N VAL A 96 -2.07 -5.55 2.41
CA VAL A 96 -1.59 -4.94 3.65
C VAL A 96 -1.57 -6.03 4.71
N HIS A 97 -0.43 -6.64 4.99
CA HIS A 97 -0.33 -7.68 6.02
C HIS A 97 1.07 -7.80 6.59
N HIS A 98 1.19 -8.58 7.65
CA HIS A 98 2.42 -9.05 8.25
C HIS A 98 2.35 -10.55 8.52
#